data_AF-A0AAJ0CB45-F1
#
_entry.id   AF-A0AAJ0CB45-F1
#
_cell.length_a   1.000
_cell.length_b   1.000
_cell.length_c   1.000
_cell.angle_alpha   90.00
_cell.angle_beta   90.00
_cell.angle_gamma   90.00
#
_symmetry.space_group_name_H-M   'P 1'
#
loop_
_entity.id
_entity.type
_entity.pdbx_description
1 polymer ?
#
loop_
_entity_poly.entity_id
_entity_poly.type
_entity_poly.pdbx_seq_one_letter_code
_entity_poly.pdbx_strand_id
1 'polypeptide(L)'
;MSELNSAHPRDSDITLRGAIYKYIPARTGNGILLSSETQQDDRHTTRQRSKAKRGKPQGKMLGKILLTLDAIGLLFGAPLADYNHTHIFNPRWPPHAKFHGAQTITLSVALGLATLYNTWLSSTGTGGGADGRRESLRNALFCGTIYWLAGMASILYPGTAGLDPEFGGPGFPQLRLFTAFAGLGVAGWFLESRLM
;
A
#
# COMPACT_ATOMS: atom_id res chain seq x y z
N MET A 1 -15.48 -3.37 55.67
CA MET A 1 -16.32 -3.98 54.62
C MET A 1 -15.37 -4.80 53.73
N SER A 2 -14.99 -5.98 54.22
CA SER A 2 -15.60 -7.29 53.94
C SER A 2 -15.14 -7.84 52.60
N GLU A 3 -14.15 -8.74 52.70
CA GLU A 3 -13.74 -9.72 51.71
C GLU A 3 -14.95 -10.48 51.14
N LEU A 4 -14.85 -10.96 49.90
CA LEU A 4 -15.28 -12.32 49.57
C LEU A 4 -14.54 -12.81 48.32
N ASN A 5 -13.62 -13.72 48.60
CA ASN A 5 -12.95 -14.64 47.71
C ASN A 5 -13.90 -15.81 47.44
N SER A 6 -14.01 -16.30 46.19
CA SER A 6 -14.48 -17.67 45.95
C SER A 6 -13.91 -18.22 44.64
N ALA A 7 -13.22 -19.34 44.78
CA ALA A 7 -12.46 -20.03 43.75
C ALA A 7 -13.24 -21.23 43.17
N HIS A 8 -13.03 -21.45 41.86
CA HIS A 8 -12.76 -22.74 41.19
C HIS A 8 -13.90 -23.79 40.98
N PRO A 9 -13.66 -24.87 40.18
CA PRO A 9 -14.11 -25.03 38.78
C PRO A 9 -15.01 -26.27 38.60
N ARG A 10 -15.38 -26.63 37.35
CA ARG A 10 -15.67 -28.04 37.00
C ARG A 10 -15.54 -28.31 35.50
N ASP A 11 -14.55 -29.11 35.16
CA ASP A 11 -14.46 -29.90 33.93
C ASP A 11 -15.61 -30.93 33.86
N SER A 12 -16.08 -31.22 32.65
CA SER A 12 -16.42 -32.60 32.26
C SER A 12 -16.45 -32.76 30.74
N ASP A 13 -15.59 -33.67 30.30
CA ASP A 13 -15.58 -34.45 29.06
C ASP A 13 -16.91 -34.56 28.30
N ILE A 14 -16.82 -34.55 26.96
CA ILE A 14 -17.40 -35.59 26.09
C ILE A 14 -16.54 -35.73 24.82
N THR A 15 -15.98 -36.92 24.65
CA THR A 15 -15.25 -37.38 23.47
C THR A 15 -16.12 -38.36 22.65
N LEU A 16 -15.97 -38.27 21.32
CA LEU A 16 -16.04 -39.34 20.30
C LEU A 16 -17.36 -40.06 19.95
N ARG A 17 -17.73 -39.98 18.66
CA ARG A 17 -18.11 -41.05 17.70
C ARG A 17 -18.61 -40.34 16.41
N GLY A 18 -17.98 -40.45 15.25
CA GLY A 18 -17.84 -41.67 14.45
C GLY A 18 -18.99 -41.75 13.43
N ALA A 19 -18.85 -41.12 12.27
CA ALA A 19 -19.74 -41.31 11.12
C ALA A 19 -18.93 -41.59 9.86
N ILE A 20 -18.88 -42.86 9.52
CA ILE A 20 -18.36 -43.42 8.28
C ILE A 20 -19.46 -43.30 7.24
N TYR A 21 -19.21 -42.62 6.11
CA TYR A 21 -19.90 -42.92 4.87
C TYR A 21 -18.86 -43.13 3.76
N LYS A 22 -18.86 -44.35 3.25
CA LYS A 22 -18.10 -44.83 2.10
C LYS A 22 -19.12 -45.28 1.05
N TYR A 23 -18.71 -45.22 -0.22
CA TYR A 23 -19.27 -45.94 -1.39
C TYR A 23 -20.43 -45.21 -2.13
N ILE A 24 -20.55 -45.08 -3.47
CA ILE A 24 -19.99 -45.81 -4.65
C ILE A 24 -20.03 -44.87 -5.90
N PRO A 25 -19.07 -44.92 -6.85
CA PRO A 25 -19.25 -44.39 -8.20
C PRO A 25 -20.00 -45.38 -9.12
N ALA A 26 -20.97 -44.89 -9.89
CA ALA A 26 -21.67 -45.69 -10.90
C ALA A 26 -20.80 -45.90 -12.15
N ARG A 27 -20.75 -47.15 -12.64
CA ARG A 27 -20.05 -47.59 -13.86
C ARG A 27 -21.05 -48.30 -14.78
N THR A 28 -21.16 -47.84 -16.02
CA THR A 28 -21.64 -48.55 -17.22
C THR A 28 -21.27 -47.66 -18.42
N GLY A 29 -20.63 -48.07 -19.51
CA GLY A 29 -20.08 -49.35 -19.96
C GLY A 29 -19.37 -49.15 -21.33
N ASN A 30 -18.42 -50.05 -21.60
CA ASN A 30 -17.93 -50.60 -22.87
C ASN A 30 -17.50 -49.69 -24.05
N GLY A 31 -16.23 -49.88 -24.45
CA GLY A 31 -15.71 -49.54 -25.78
C GLY A 31 -14.19 -49.69 -25.86
N ILE A 32 -13.71 -50.92 -26.10
CA ILE A 32 -12.32 -51.20 -26.51
C ILE A 32 -12.24 -50.96 -28.02
N LEU A 33 -11.25 -50.21 -28.48
CA LEU A 33 -10.62 -50.42 -29.79
C LEU A 33 -9.20 -49.83 -29.79
N LEU A 34 -8.25 -50.74 -29.90
CA LEU A 34 -6.85 -50.50 -30.27
C LEU A 34 -6.78 -50.12 -31.75
N SER A 35 -5.97 -49.13 -32.10
CA SER A 35 -5.22 -49.13 -33.36
C SER A 35 -3.97 -48.26 -33.24
N SER A 36 -2.84 -48.90 -33.54
CA SER A 36 -1.48 -48.41 -33.69
C SER A 36 -1.26 -47.62 -34.99
N GLU A 37 -0.08 -46.99 -35.06
CA GLU A 37 0.59 -46.37 -36.23
C GLU A 37 0.02 -45.01 -36.69
N THR A 38 0.81 -43.94 -36.79
CA THR A 38 2.08 -43.85 -37.52
C THR A 38 3.00 -42.77 -36.95
N GLN A 39 4.30 -43.08 -36.93
CA GLN A 39 5.41 -42.16 -36.73
C GLN A 39 6.07 -41.92 -38.10
N GLN A 40 6.02 -40.70 -38.63
CA GLN A 40 6.96 -40.15 -39.63
C GLN A 40 6.62 -38.66 -39.84
N ASP A 41 7.38 -37.74 -39.22
CA ASP A 41 8.58 -37.07 -39.76
C ASP A 41 8.22 -36.03 -40.83
N ASP A 42 8.04 -34.78 -40.37
CA ASP A 42 8.32 -33.61 -41.21
C ASP A 42 9.15 -32.63 -40.38
N ARG A 43 10.43 -32.99 -40.23
CA ARG A 43 11.51 -32.03 -39.98
C ARG A 43 11.63 -31.06 -41.16
N HIS A 44 10.76 -30.05 -41.21
CA HIS A 44 11.07 -28.81 -41.90
C HIS A 44 11.52 -27.75 -40.90
N THR A 45 12.81 -27.82 -40.62
CA THR A 45 13.62 -26.73 -40.10
C THR A 45 13.54 -25.54 -41.06
N THR A 46 12.73 -24.53 -40.74
CA THR A 46 13.15 -23.15 -40.98
C THR A 46 12.75 -22.30 -39.79
N ARG A 47 13.69 -22.31 -38.87
CA ARG A 47 14.09 -21.31 -37.88
C ARG A 47 13.77 -19.86 -38.28
N GLN A 48 12.51 -19.49 -38.43
CA GLN A 48 12.08 -18.10 -38.30
C GLN A 48 11.96 -17.77 -36.82
N ARG A 49 13.14 -17.71 -36.16
CA ARG A 49 13.34 -16.78 -35.05
C ARG A 49 13.19 -15.39 -35.65
N SER A 50 11.95 -14.95 -35.81
CA SER A 50 11.61 -13.54 -35.86
C SER A 50 12.40 -12.89 -34.73
N LYS A 51 13.33 -12.02 -35.09
CA LYS A 51 14.06 -11.17 -34.16
C LYS A 51 12.99 -10.35 -33.44
N ALA A 52 12.51 -10.86 -32.31
CA ALA A 52 11.87 -10.04 -31.32
C ALA A 52 12.88 -8.96 -30.98
N LYS A 53 12.71 -7.77 -31.59
CA LYS A 53 13.26 -6.54 -31.07
C LYS A 53 12.64 -6.41 -29.67
N ARG A 54 13.29 -7.03 -28.69
CA ARG A 54 13.15 -6.72 -27.28
C ARG A 54 13.72 -5.31 -27.14
N GLY A 55 12.92 -4.32 -27.56
CA GLY A 55 13.13 -2.94 -27.14
C GLY A 55 13.21 -2.97 -25.62
N LYS A 56 14.27 -2.39 -25.07
CA LYS A 56 14.40 -2.19 -23.63
C LYS A 56 13.08 -1.59 -23.12
N PRO A 57 12.47 -2.09 -22.03
CA PRO A 57 11.24 -1.51 -21.48
C PRO A 57 11.60 -0.24 -20.71
N GLN A 58 12.04 0.81 -21.41
CA GLN A 58 12.47 2.06 -20.77
C GLN A 58 11.33 3.08 -20.56
N GLY A 59 10.08 2.62 -20.46
CA GLY A 59 8.93 3.48 -20.15
C GLY A 59 8.00 2.96 -19.03
N LYS A 60 8.33 1.83 -18.38
CA LYS A 60 7.35 1.09 -17.55
C LYS A 60 7.34 1.40 -16.04
N MET A 61 8.11 2.39 -15.57
CA MET A 61 8.29 2.61 -14.12
C MET A 61 8.14 4.07 -13.68
N LEU A 62 7.81 4.98 -14.60
CA LEU A 62 7.72 6.41 -14.27
C LEU A 62 6.67 6.65 -13.17
N GLY A 63 5.51 5.98 -13.24
CA GLY A 63 4.47 6.11 -12.23
C GLY A 63 4.93 5.72 -10.82
N LYS A 64 5.59 4.55 -10.70
CA LYS A 64 6.22 4.10 -9.45
C LYS A 64 7.32 5.02 -8.95
N ILE A 65 8.10 5.63 -9.84
CA ILE A 65 9.13 6.61 -9.45
C ILE A 65 8.46 7.84 -8.82
N LEU A 66 7.39 8.37 -9.42
CA LEU A 66 6.68 9.53 -8.85
C LEU A 66 6.04 9.21 -7.49
N LEU A 67 5.41 8.04 -7.35
CA LEU A 67 4.89 7.56 -6.05
C LEU A 67 6.01 7.37 -5.00
N THR A 68 7.20 6.96 -5.43
CA THR A 68 8.36 6.83 -4.54
C THR A 68 8.87 8.21 -4.10
N LEU A 69 8.92 9.20 -5.00
CA LEU A 69 9.29 10.56 -4.66
C LEU A 69 8.29 11.21 -3.69
N ASP A 70 6.99 10.98 -3.90
CA ASP A 70 5.94 11.36 -2.97
C ASP A 70 6.15 10.74 -1.58
N ALA A 71 6.37 9.42 -1.53
CA ALA A 71 6.64 8.72 -0.28
C ALA A 71 7.92 9.21 0.43
N ILE A 72 8.99 9.55 -0.30
CA ILE A 72 10.18 10.18 0.28
C ILE A 72 9.83 11.54 0.88
N GLY A 73 8.99 12.34 0.21
CA GLY A 73 8.43 13.57 0.75
C GLY A 73 7.73 13.33 2.10
N LEU A 74 6.91 12.31 2.21
CA LEU A 74 6.25 11.94 3.48
C LEU A 74 7.24 11.45 4.55
N LEU A 75 8.22 10.64 4.18
CA LEU A 75 9.18 10.07 5.12
C LEU A 75 10.09 11.11 5.77
N PHE A 76 10.40 12.21 5.07
CA PHE A 76 11.39 13.18 5.54
C PHE A 76 10.86 14.61 5.66
N GLY A 77 9.82 14.97 4.91
CA GLY A 77 9.28 16.33 4.87
C GLY A 77 8.83 16.81 6.25
N ALA A 78 7.87 16.09 6.87
CA ALA A 78 7.38 16.46 8.20
C ALA A 78 8.44 16.33 9.31
N PRO A 79 9.25 15.24 9.38
CA PRO A 79 10.36 15.20 10.34
C PRO A 79 11.31 16.39 10.24
N LEU A 80 11.71 16.80 9.03
CA LEU A 80 12.61 17.95 8.87
C LEU A 80 11.94 19.28 9.19
N ALA A 81 10.67 19.44 8.82
CA ALA A 81 9.91 20.67 9.04
C ALA A 81 9.53 20.90 10.52
N ASP A 82 9.23 19.82 11.25
CA ASP A 82 8.58 19.92 12.57
C ASP A 82 9.49 19.45 13.72
N TYR A 83 10.55 18.68 13.46
CA TYR A 83 11.48 18.21 14.50
C TYR A 83 12.62 19.20 14.77
N ASN A 84 12.28 20.43 15.13
CA ASN A 84 13.25 21.51 15.35
C ASN A 84 12.74 22.55 16.38
N HIS A 85 13.50 23.64 16.57
CA HIS A 85 13.25 24.69 17.56
C HIS A 85 12.06 25.60 17.25
N THR A 86 11.56 25.61 16.01
CA THR A 86 10.36 26.38 15.65
C THR A 86 9.08 25.61 15.98
N HIS A 87 9.16 24.28 16.12
CA HIS A 87 8.03 23.38 16.36
C HIS A 87 8.21 22.55 17.65
N ILE A 88 8.57 21.25 17.57
CA ILE A 88 8.58 20.33 18.72
C ILE A 88 9.41 20.83 19.91
N PHE A 89 10.53 21.52 19.66
CA PHE A 89 11.38 22.07 20.72
C PHE A 89 11.07 23.53 21.07
N ASN A 90 10.02 24.12 20.49
CA ASN A 90 9.59 25.48 20.77
C ASN A 90 9.09 25.59 22.22
N PRO A 91 9.68 26.43 23.09
CA PRO A 91 9.26 26.54 24.49
C PRO A 91 7.88 27.18 24.67
N ARG A 92 7.36 27.93 23.69
CA ARG A 92 6.05 28.60 23.80
C ARG A 92 4.89 27.71 23.38
N TRP A 93 5.15 26.62 22.65
CA TRP A 93 4.12 25.65 22.33
C TRP A 93 3.67 24.91 23.61
N PRO A 94 2.36 24.89 23.93
CA PRO A 94 1.88 24.12 25.06
C PRO A 94 2.12 22.61 24.83
N PRO A 95 2.20 21.79 25.88
CA PRO A 95 2.47 20.36 25.75
C PRO A 95 1.55 19.64 24.76
N HIS A 96 0.27 20.02 24.68
CA HIS A 96 -0.70 19.41 23.77
C HIS A 96 -0.44 19.74 22.29
N ALA A 97 0.06 20.95 21.97
CA ALA A 97 0.46 21.28 20.60
C ALA A 97 1.66 20.41 20.16
N LYS A 98 2.61 20.16 21.06
CA LYS A 98 3.74 19.25 20.81
C LYS A 98 3.29 17.82 20.61
N PHE A 99 2.29 17.36 21.37
CA PHE A 99 1.68 16.04 21.16
C PHE A 99 1.10 15.90 19.74
N HIS A 100 0.31 16.88 19.29
CA HIS A 100 -0.23 16.87 17.93
C HIS A 100 0.86 17.02 16.84
N GLY A 101 1.92 17.79 17.09
CA GLY A 101 3.08 17.84 16.19
C GLY A 101 3.82 16.49 16.09
N ALA A 102 4.01 15.79 17.21
CA ALA A 102 4.62 14.47 17.20
C ALA A 102 3.72 13.44 16.49
N GLN A 103 2.40 13.59 16.65
CA GLN A 103 1.39 12.81 15.96
C GLN A 103 1.46 13.03 14.43
N THR A 104 1.58 14.27 13.95
CA THR A 104 1.66 14.57 12.51
C THR A 104 2.96 14.06 11.89
N ILE A 105 4.10 14.21 12.58
CA ILE A 105 5.39 13.65 12.15
C ILE A 105 5.27 12.13 11.99
N THR A 106 4.77 11.45 13.02
CA THR A 106 4.64 9.98 13.04
C THR A 106 3.69 9.49 11.95
N LEU A 107 2.55 10.17 11.77
CA LEU A 107 1.58 9.85 10.73
C LEU A 107 2.17 10.01 9.33
N SER A 108 2.96 11.07 9.09
CA SER A 108 3.65 11.29 7.81
C SER A 108 4.57 10.11 7.48
N VAL A 109 5.42 9.68 8.43
CA VAL A 109 6.33 8.55 8.23
C VAL A 109 5.55 7.25 7.97
N ALA A 110 4.50 6.98 8.74
CA ALA A 110 3.67 5.79 8.56
C ALA A 110 3.01 5.75 7.17
N LEU A 111 2.49 6.88 6.69
CA LEU A 111 1.89 7.01 5.36
C LEU A 111 2.93 6.89 4.24
N GLY A 112 4.14 7.43 4.43
CA GLY A 112 5.25 7.23 3.49
C GLY A 112 5.64 5.77 3.34
N LEU A 113 5.79 5.05 4.45
CA LEU A 113 6.04 3.60 4.46
C LEU A 113 4.90 2.81 3.79
N ALA A 114 3.64 3.15 4.12
CA ALA A 114 2.47 2.52 3.50
C ALA A 114 2.43 2.76 1.99
N THR A 115 2.81 3.96 1.53
CA THR A 115 2.87 4.31 0.11
C THR A 115 3.93 3.47 -0.61
N LEU A 116 5.13 3.33 -0.05
CA LEU A 116 6.18 2.46 -0.61
C LEU A 116 5.75 1.00 -0.65
N TYR A 117 5.15 0.49 0.43
CA TYR A 117 4.66 -0.88 0.53
C TYR A 117 3.62 -1.18 -0.57
N ASN A 118 2.66 -0.28 -0.75
CA ASN A 118 1.61 -0.40 -1.77
C ASN A 118 2.12 -0.13 -3.20
N THR A 119 3.20 0.62 -3.38
CA THR A 119 3.80 0.86 -4.70
C THR A 119 4.62 -0.33 -5.19
N TRP A 120 5.35 -1.00 -4.28
CA TRP A 120 6.36 -1.99 -4.63
C TRP A 120 6.03 -3.41 -4.17
N LEU A 121 5.67 -3.59 -2.90
CA LEU A 121 5.61 -4.91 -2.25
C LEU A 121 4.26 -5.61 -2.44
N SER A 122 3.16 -4.89 -2.33
CA SER A 122 1.82 -5.44 -2.56
C SER A 122 1.60 -5.83 -4.03
N SER A 123 2.37 -5.25 -4.96
CA SER A 123 2.32 -5.58 -6.39
C SER A 123 3.10 -6.87 -6.76
N THR A 124 3.87 -7.45 -5.84
CA THR A 124 4.73 -8.63 -6.10
C THR A 124 4.19 -9.94 -5.53
N GLY A 125 3.06 -9.92 -4.81
CA GLY A 125 2.45 -11.12 -4.24
C GLY A 125 1.92 -12.07 -5.32
N THR A 126 2.28 -13.35 -5.21
CA THR A 126 2.04 -14.44 -6.18
C THR A 126 0.57 -14.82 -6.41
N GLY A 127 -0.41 -14.07 -5.89
CA GLY A 127 -1.84 -14.38 -5.98
C GLY A 127 -2.75 -13.25 -6.47
N GLY A 128 -2.24 -12.03 -6.68
CA GLY A 128 -3.04 -10.90 -7.14
C GLY A 128 -2.97 -10.74 -8.66
N GLY A 129 -4.06 -11.03 -9.37
CA GLY A 129 -4.19 -10.65 -10.77
C GLY A 129 -4.14 -9.13 -10.99
N ALA A 130 -4.47 -8.67 -12.20
CA ALA A 130 -4.49 -7.23 -12.54
C ALA A 130 -5.29 -6.38 -11.52
N ASP A 131 -6.38 -6.92 -10.98
CA ASP A 131 -7.24 -6.27 -9.99
C ASP A 131 -6.52 -5.98 -8.66
N GLY A 132 -5.72 -6.93 -8.16
CA GLY A 132 -4.95 -6.73 -6.92
C GLY A 132 -3.89 -5.65 -7.07
N ARG A 133 -3.24 -5.57 -8.23
CA ARG A 133 -2.26 -4.52 -8.52
C ARG A 133 -2.93 -3.14 -8.61
N ARG A 134 -4.12 -3.06 -9.21
CA ARG A 134 -4.89 -1.82 -9.30
C ARG A 134 -5.30 -1.31 -7.93
N GLU A 135 -5.74 -2.21 -7.05
CA GLU A 135 -6.12 -1.86 -5.68
C GLU A 135 -4.91 -1.41 -4.85
N SER A 136 -3.79 -2.12 -4.97
CA SER A 136 -2.51 -1.71 -4.39
C SER A 136 -2.13 -0.28 -4.78
N LEU A 137 -2.27 0.10 -6.04
CA LEU A 137 -1.96 1.47 -6.46
C LEU A 137 -2.96 2.51 -5.96
N ARG A 138 -4.23 2.17 -5.79
CA ARG A 138 -5.22 3.06 -5.17
C ARG A 138 -4.89 3.31 -3.70
N ASN A 139 -4.45 2.29 -2.99
CA ASN A 139 -3.97 2.44 -1.62
C ASN A 139 -2.70 3.30 -1.57
N ALA A 140 -1.77 3.12 -2.52
CA ALA A 140 -0.61 3.99 -2.64
C ALA A 140 -1.01 5.45 -2.88
N LEU A 141 -1.96 5.71 -3.79
CA LEU A 141 -2.50 7.05 -4.03
C LEU A 141 -3.10 7.65 -2.77
N PHE A 142 -3.97 6.91 -2.09
CA PHE A 142 -4.65 7.40 -0.89
C PHE A 142 -3.65 7.73 0.21
N CYS A 143 -2.77 6.79 0.55
CA CYS A 143 -1.75 7.00 1.58
C CYS A 143 -0.77 8.13 1.20
N GLY A 144 -0.38 8.21 -0.07
CA GLY A 144 0.55 9.21 -0.58
C GLY A 144 -0.01 10.63 -0.54
N THR A 145 -1.33 10.78 -0.74
CA THR A 145 -1.94 12.10 -0.90
C THR A 145 -2.66 12.63 0.33
N ILE A 146 -3.21 11.76 1.18
CA ILE A 146 -4.12 12.19 2.26
C ILE A 146 -3.46 13.13 3.27
N TYR A 147 -2.17 12.94 3.57
CA TYR A 147 -1.42 13.81 4.48
C TYR A 147 -1.30 15.23 3.95
N TRP A 148 -0.95 15.39 2.67
CA TRP A 148 -0.82 16.70 2.02
C TRP A 148 -2.16 17.42 1.93
N LEU A 149 -3.23 16.69 1.59
CA LEU A 149 -4.58 17.23 1.53
C LEU A 149 -5.07 17.68 2.92
N ALA A 150 -4.85 16.87 3.95
CA ALA A 150 -5.18 17.23 5.32
C ALA A 150 -4.38 18.46 5.79
N GLY A 151 -3.08 18.52 5.47
CA GLY A 151 -2.24 19.68 5.72
C GLY A 151 -2.78 20.94 5.06
N MET A 152 -3.18 20.88 3.78
CA MET A 152 -3.81 22.02 3.08
C MET A 152 -5.17 22.41 3.68
N ALA A 153 -5.99 21.43 4.06
CA ALA A 153 -7.30 21.68 4.67
C ALA A 153 -7.21 22.28 6.08
N SER A 154 -6.06 22.20 6.75
CA SER A 154 -5.88 22.72 8.11
C SER A 154 -6.16 24.23 8.22
N ILE A 155 -5.95 25.00 7.15
CA ILE A 155 -6.22 26.45 7.11
C ILE A 155 -7.71 26.80 7.17
N LEU A 156 -8.59 25.82 6.93
CA LEU A 156 -10.05 26.01 6.98
C LEU A 156 -10.58 26.04 8.41
N TYR A 157 -9.78 25.62 9.39
CA TYR A 157 -10.17 25.62 10.79
C TYR A 157 -9.87 26.99 11.44
N PRO A 158 -10.74 27.48 12.33
CA PRO A 158 -10.56 28.81 12.93
C PRO A 158 -9.29 28.86 13.78
N GLY A 159 -8.51 29.93 13.61
CA GLY A 159 -7.32 30.20 14.41
C GLY A 159 -6.06 29.41 14.00
N THR A 160 -6.09 28.68 12.88
CA THR A 160 -4.90 28.00 12.36
C THR A 160 -4.10 28.91 11.42
N ALA A 161 -2.78 28.68 11.36
CA ALA A 161 -1.87 29.31 10.40
C ALA A 161 -0.77 28.30 10.04
N GLY A 162 -0.20 28.43 8.84
CA GLY A 162 0.92 27.59 8.42
C GLY A 162 2.26 28.00 9.02
N LEU A 163 2.32 29.16 9.69
CA LEU A 163 3.52 29.73 10.26
C LEU A 163 3.16 30.62 11.46
N ASP A 164 3.85 30.43 12.58
CA ASP A 164 3.67 31.28 13.76
C ASP A 164 4.13 32.72 13.48
N PRO A 165 3.50 33.76 14.10
CA PRO A 165 3.85 35.16 13.87
C PRO A 165 5.34 35.49 14.10
N GLU A 166 5.94 34.85 15.09
CA GLU A 166 7.35 35.01 15.44
C GLU A 166 8.35 34.55 14.36
N PHE A 167 7.90 33.73 13.41
CA PHE A 167 8.72 33.25 12.29
C PHE A 167 8.34 33.90 10.97
N GLY A 168 7.58 35.01 11.00
CA GLY A 168 7.15 35.75 9.81
C GLY A 168 5.76 35.40 9.32
N GLY A 169 4.92 34.78 10.16
CA GLY A 169 3.50 34.62 9.89
C GLY A 169 2.71 35.95 9.88
N PRO A 170 1.47 35.96 9.37
CA PRO A 170 0.72 34.80 8.88
C PRO A 170 1.15 34.39 7.47
N GLY A 171 1.08 33.09 7.17
CA GLY A 171 1.39 32.55 5.86
C GLY A 171 1.23 31.04 5.78
N PHE A 172 1.37 30.47 4.58
CA PHE A 172 1.32 29.03 4.36
C PHE A 172 2.44 28.57 3.42
N PRO A 173 3.72 28.71 3.82
CA PRO A 173 4.87 28.44 2.95
C PRO A 173 4.91 27.01 2.39
N GLN A 174 4.38 26.05 3.15
CA GLN A 174 4.30 24.63 2.81
C GLN A 174 3.23 24.30 1.76
N LEU A 175 2.32 25.23 1.41
CA LEU A 175 1.27 25.00 0.41
C LEU A 175 1.85 24.50 -0.92
N ARG A 176 2.92 25.13 -1.41
CA ARG A 176 3.55 24.73 -2.68
C ARG A 176 4.11 23.31 -2.60
N LEU A 177 4.75 22.96 -1.49
CA LEU A 177 5.29 21.62 -1.27
C LEU A 177 4.17 20.58 -1.20
N PHE A 178 3.11 20.86 -0.44
CA PHE A 178 1.95 19.96 -0.32
C PHE A 178 1.29 19.73 -1.68
N THR A 179 1.09 20.78 -2.47
CA THR A 179 0.53 20.65 -3.83
C THR A 179 1.44 19.86 -4.76
N ALA A 180 2.77 20.05 -4.67
CA ALA A 180 3.72 19.34 -5.52
C ALA A 180 3.74 17.85 -5.21
N PHE A 181 3.85 17.46 -3.94
CA PHE A 181 3.87 16.05 -3.54
C PHE A 181 2.52 15.35 -3.76
N ALA A 182 1.39 16.00 -3.44
CA ALA A 182 0.08 15.48 -3.81
C ALA A 182 -0.05 15.27 -5.34
N GLY A 183 0.49 16.21 -6.13
CA GLY A 183 0.57 16.09 -7.58
C GLY A 183 1.42 14.92 -8.05
N LEU A 184 2.55 14.65 -7.41
CA LEU A 184 3.39 13.46 -7.68
C LEU A 184 2.63 12.17 -7.41
N GLY A 185 1.90 12.07 -6.29
CA GLY A 185 1.08 10.92 -5.95
C GLY A 185 0.00 10.64 -7.01
N VAL A 186 -0.76 11.69 -7.39
CA VAL A 186 -1.81 11.60 -8.42
C VAL A 186 -1.24 11.24 -9.80
N ALA A 187 -0.18 11.94 -10.23
CA ALA A 187 0.45 11.68 -11.51
C ALA A 187 1.08 10.27 -11.57
N GLY A 188 1.70 9.84 -10.47
CA GLY A 188 2.30 8.52 -10.32
C GLY A 188 1.27 7.40 -10.46
N TRP A 189 0.16 7.52 -9.72
CA TRP A 189 -0.97 6.61 -9.85
C TRP A 189 -1.57 6.60 -11.26
N PHE A 190 -1.80 7.77 -11.85
CA PHE A 190 -2.41 7.89 -13.17
C PHE A 190 -1.56 7.22 -14.25
N LEU A 191 -0.25 7.49 -14.28
CA LEU A 191 0.67 6.91 -15.26
C LEU A 191 0.78 5.39 -15.09
N GLU A 192 0.88 4.91 -13.86
CA GLU A 192 1.00 3.47 -13.61
C GLU A 192 -0.30 2.73 -13.94
N SER A 193 -1.46 3.35 -13.67
CA SER A 193 -2.78 2.78 -13.99
C SER A 193 -3.04 2.67 -15.50
N ARG A 194 -2.34 3.45 -16.33
CA ARG A 194 -2.43 3.37 -17.81
C ARG A 194 -1.59 2.23 -18.41
N LEU A 195 -0.67 1.67 -17.62
CA LEU A 195 0.20 0.56 -18.03
C LEU A 195 -0.39 -0.82 -17.70
N MET A 196 -1.57 -0.85 -17.07
CA MET A 196 -2.35 -2.05 -16.72
C MET A 196 -3.40 -2.31 -17.78
#